data_AF-A0A100HHA8-F1
#
_entry.id   AF-A0A100HHA8-F1
#
_cell.length_a   1.000
_cell.length_b   1.000
_cell.length_c   1.000
_cell.angle_alpha   90.00
_cell.angle_beta   90.00
_cell.angle_gamma   90.00
#
_symmetry.space_group_name_H-M   'P 1'
#
loop_
_entity.id
_entity.type
_entity.pdbx_description
1 polymer ?
#
loop_
_entity_poly.entity_id
_entity_poly.type
_entity_poly.pdbx_seq_one_letter_code
_entity_poly.pdbx_strand_id
1 'polypeptide(L)'
;MTTVDWTALKREARRQDTSPERRLELAHFAPDLAREVARAQNTPPDVLATLAQHPDLRVRLALASNPRTPPTLLAAFCRSSDMELLVAVAGNKSTPPSQLETLAQHRNARIQGQLASNLSTPLDVLTIIAPRSGNLTIQGLKILVEYGDNASCANLDKTVPDLIKGMALSELIPAGAARRLLDHPSPEIRQILHRHVDKVATSVRAQIKQHLMQEGAHS
;
A
#
# COMPACT_ATOMS: atom_id res chain seq x y z
N MET A 1 14.85 -30.35 -36.91
CA MET A 1 14.79 -29.04 -36.22
C MET A 1 14.21 -29.30 -34.85
N THR A 2 14.98 -29.15 -33.78
CA THR A 2 14.48 -29.28 -32.41
C THR A 2 13.54 -28.10 -32.11
N THR A 3 12.27 -28.38 -31.83
CA THR A 3 11.32 -27.35 -31.42
C THR A 3 11.71 -26.84 -30.04
N VAL A 4 11.89 -25.53 -29.90
CA VAL A 4 12.18 -24.92 -28.61
C VAL A 4 11.01 -25.19 -27.65
N ASP A 5 11.29 -25.84 -26.52
CA ASP A 5 10.30 -26.06 -25.47
C ASP A 5 10.14 -24.79 -24.63
N TRP A 6 9.27 -23.89 -25.10
CA TRP A 6 8.94 -22.64 -24.42
C TRP A 6 8.38 -22.84 -23.01
N THR A 7 7.71 -23.97 -22.76
CA THR A 7 7.11 -24.24 -21.45
C THR A 7 8.20 -24.59 -20.44
N ALA A 8 9.19 -25.37 -20.84
CA ALA A 8 10.36 -25.66 -20.03
C ALA A 8 11.15 -24.38 -19.70
N LEU A 9 11.44 -23.55 -20.70
CA LEU A 9 12.19 -22.30 -20.49
C LEU A 9 11.46 -21.30 -19.58
N LYS A 10 10.13 -21.14 -19.75
CA LYS A 10 9.31 -20.29 -18.87
C LYS A 10 9.31 -20.81 -17.42
N ARG A 11 9.30 -22.14 -17.24
CA ARG A 11 9.40 -22.75 -15.91
C ARG A 11 10.77 -22.47 -15.31
N GLU A 12 11.84 -22.74 -16.06
CA GLU A 12 13.23 -22.50 -15.68
C GLU A 12 13.47 -21.05 -15.24
N ALA A 13 12.97 -20.07 -16.00
CA ALA A 13 13.07 -18.65 -15.67
C ALA A 13 12.56 -18.28 -14.27
N ARG A 14 11.59 -19.04 -13.73
CA ARG A 14 10.98 -18.79 -12.42
C ARG A 14 11.55 -19.66 -11.29
N ARG A 15 12.34 -20.69 -11.58
CA ARG A 15 12.82 -21.61 -10.53
C ARG A 15 13.82 -20.92 -9.61
N GLN A 16 13.91 -21.39 -8.37
CA GLN A 16 14.78 -20.84 -7.34
C GLN A 16 16.25 -21.21 -7.54
N ASP A 17 16.52 -22.36 -8.15
CA ASP A 17 17.83 -22.91 -8.45
C ASP A 17 18.47 -22.33 -9.72
N THR A 18 17.73 -21.56 -10.52
CA THR A 18 18.27 -20.92 -11.74
C THR A 18 19.26 -19.81 -11.37
N SER A 19 20.50 -19.93 -11.86
CA SER A 19 21.56 -18.96 -11.59
C SER A 19 21.25 -17.57 -12.15
N PRO A 20 21.87 -16.49 -11.61
CA PRO A 20 21.71 -15.14 -12.15
C PRO A 20 22.09 -15.04 -13.64
N GLU A 21 23.19 -15.67 -14.04
CA GLU A 21 23.69 -15.69 -15.41
C GLU A 21 22.68 -16.36 -16.34
N ARG A 22 22.17 -17.53 -15.94
CA ARG A 22 21.17 -18.26 -16.72
C ARG A 22 19.86 -17.48 -16.85
N ARG A 23 19.44 -16.77 -15.80
CA ARG A 23 18.27 -15.87 -15.88
C ARG A 23 18.49 -14.74 -16.88
N LEU A 24 19.70 -14.17 -16.94
CA LEU A 24 20.04 -13.15 -17.94
C LEU A 24 20.04 -13.74 -19.35
N GLU A 25 20.62 -14.93 -19.57
CA GLU A 25 20.55 -15.61 -20.87
C GLU A 25 19.10 -15.81 -21.34
N LEU A 26 18.24 -16.33 -20.45
CA LEU A 26 16.81 -16.51 -20.73
C LEU A 26 16.14 -15.17 -21.07
N ALA A 27 16.45 -14.11 -20.33
CA ALA A 27 15.89 -12.78 -20.58
C ALA A 27 16.30 -12.20 -21.94
N HIS A 28 17.55 -12.39 -22.36
CA HIS A 28 18.03 -11.95 -23.68
C HIS A 28 17.45 -12.81 -24.81
N PHE A 29 17.13 -14.07 -24.55
CA PHE A 29 16.60 -14.99 -25.56
C PHE A 29 15.21 -14.58 -26.05
N ALA A 30 14.32 -14.11 -25.17
CA ALA A 30 13.00 -13.62 -25.56
C ALA A 30 12.39 -12.66 -24.53
N PRO A 31 11.65 -11.61 -24.97
CA PRO A 31 10.92 -10.72 -24.06
C PRO A 31 9.93 -11.47 -23.15
N ASP A 32 9.34 -12.55 -23.65
CA ASP A 32 8.47 -13.45 -22.88
C ASP A 32 9.19 -14.03 -21.66
N LEU A 33 10.43 -14.47 -21.83
CA LEU A 33 11.24 -15.03 -20.74
C LEU A 33 11.76 -13.93 -19.82
N ALA A 34 12.14 -12.76 -20.35
CA ALA A 34 12.49 -11.59 -19.54
C ALA A 34 11.34 -11.20 -18.59
N ARG A 35 10.08 -11.26 -19.06
CA ARG A 35 8.90 -11.05 -18.22
C ARG A 35 8.76 -12.12 -17.13
N GLU A 36 9.11 -13.37 -17.42
CA GLU A 36 9.08 -14.44 -16.41
C GLU A 36 10.15 -14.26 -15.34
N VAL A 37 11.37 -13.88 -15.73
CA VAL A 37 12.44 -13.55 -14.80
C VAL A 37 12.05 -12.32 -13.96
N ALA A 38 11.46 -11.28 -14.55
CA ALA A 38 11.03 -10.09 -13.82
C ALA A 38 9.93 -10.37 -12.77
N ARG A 39 9.04 -11.34 -13.02
CA ARG A 39 7.96 -11.72 -12.09
C ARG A 39 8.40 -12.64 -10.96
N ALA A 40 9.49 -13.36 -11.14
CA ALA A 40 9.92 -14.36 -10.18
C ALA A 40 10.38 -13.67 -8.87
N GLN A 41 9.89 -14.15 -7.73
CA GLN A 41 10.13 -13.53 -6.41
C GLN A 41 11.56 -13.78 -5.88
N ASN A 42 12.28 -14.68 -6.52
CA ASN A 42 13.63 -15.14 -6.19
C ASN A 42 14.68 -14.59 -7.17
N THR A 43 14.27 -13.71 -8.10
CA THR A 43 15.20 -13.05 -9.02
C THR A 43 16.11 -12.11 -8.23
N PRO A 44 17.44 -12.18 -8.41
CA PRO A 44 18.36 -11.44 -7.57
C PRO A 44 18.39 -9.96 -8.01
N PRO A 45 18.74 -9.03 -7.11
CA PRO A 45 18.60 -7.60 -7.36
C PRO A 45 19.38 -7.05 -8.57
N ASP A 46 20.54 -7.62 -8.89
CA ASP A 46 21.38 -7.28 -10.05
C ASP A 46 20.74 -7.67 -11.39
N VAL A 47 20.11 -8.84 -11.47
CA VAL A 47 19.31 -9.25 -12.63
C VAL A 47 18.10 -8.32 -12.79
N LEU A 48 17.41 -7.98 -11.70
CA LEU A 48 16.31 -7.00 -11.73
C LEU A 48 16.80 -5.62 -12.20
N ALA A 49 17.97 -5.18 -11.76
CA ALA A 49 18.56 -3.90 -12.19
C ALA A 49 18.82 -3.88 -13.71
N THR A 50 19.26 -5.00 -14.28
CA THR A 50 19.42 -5.17 -15.73
C THR A 50 18.07 -5.09 -16.44
N LEU A 51 17.05 -5.79 -15.93
CA LEU A 51 15.70 -5.80 -16.52
C LEU A 51 14.96 -4.46 -16.39
N ALA A 52 15.34 -3.61 -15.44
CA ALA A 52 14.76 -2.27 -15.29
C ALA A 52 15.03 -1.37 -16.50
N GLN A 53 16.09 -1.64 -17.26
CA GLN A 53 16.46 -0.92 -18.48
C GLN A 53 15.94 -1.60 -19.76
N HIS A 54 15.16 -2.67 -19.63
CA HIS A 54 14.69 -3.44 -20.78
C HIS A 54 13.75 -2.59 -21.68
N PRO A 55 13.91 -2.65 -23.02
CA PRO A 55 13.14 -1.80 -23.95
C PRO A 55 11.64 -2.12 -23.94
N ASP A 56 11.25 -3.38 -23.71
CA ASP A 56 9.85 -3.77 -23.57
C ASP A 56 9.23 -3.26 -22.26
N LEU A 57 8.25 -2.36 -22.37
CA LEU A 57 7.48 -1.84 -21.25
C LEU A 57 6.81 -2.96 -20.44
N ARG A 58 6.41 -4.08 -21.04
CA ARG A 58 5.79 -5.21 -20.32
C ARG A 58 6.77 -5.88 -19.34
N VAL A 59 8.07 -5.86 -19.64
CA VAL A 59 9.12 -6.32 -18.71
C VAL A 59 9.25 -5.33 -17.55
N ARG A 60 9.32 -4.02 -17.85
CA ARG A 60 9.39 -2.97 -16.82
C ARG A 60 8.15 -2.98 -15.90
N LEU A 61 6.95 -3.21 -16.45
CA LEU A 61 5.70 -3.37 -15.70
C LEU A 61 5.73 -4.60 -14.80
N ALA A 62 6.18 -5.75 -15.33
CA ALA A 62 6.33 -6.96 -14.54
C ALA A 62 7.27 -6.75 -13.35
N LEU A 63 8.35 -6.01 -13.55
CA LEU A 63 9.29 -5.64 -12.49
C LEU A 63 8.64 -4.65 -11.50
N ALA A 64 7.94 -3.61 -11.98
CA ALA A 64 7.26 -2.64 -11.12
C ALA A 64 6.17 -3.27 -10.24
N SER A 65 5.49 -4.33 -10.70
CA SER A 65 4.51 -5.07 -9.92
C SER A 65 5.09 -6.15 -9.01
N ASN A 66 6.37 -6.50 -9.14
CA ASN A 66 6.98 -7.54 -8.31
C ASN A 66 7.25 -7.00 -6.90
N PRO A 67 6.67 -7.60 -5.83
CA PRO A 67 6.86 -7.13 -4.45
C PRO A 67 8.30 -7.24 -3.94
N ARG A 68 9.18 -7.95 -4.65
CA ARG A 68 10.60 -8.11 -4.32
C ARG A 68 11.50 -7.14 -5.07
N THR A 69 10.93 -6.29 -5.92
CA THR A 69 11.69 -5.26 -6.61
C THR A 69 12.33 -4.30 -5.61
N PRO A 70 13.65 -4.06 -5.72
CA PRO A 70 14.35 -3.12 -4.86
C PRO A 70 13.70 -1.73 -4.85
N PRO A 71 13.55 -1.09 -3.66
CA PRO A 71 12.94 0.23 -3.56
C PRO A 71 13.66 1.31 -4.40
N THR A 72 14.97 1.15 -4.62
CA THR A 72 15.77 2.04 -5.48
C THR A 72 15.34 2.00 -6.95
N LEU A 73 14.97 0.81 -7.47
CA LEU A 73 14.46 0.66 -8.83
C LEU A 73 13.04 1.23 -8.96
N LEU A 74 12.19 1.02 -7.95
CA LEU A 74 10.85 1.62 -7.91
C LEU A 74 10.91 3.16 -7.90
N ALA A 75 11.85 3.73 -7.12
CA ALA A 75 12.10 5.17 -7.12
C ALA A 75 12.59 5.69 -8.48
N ALA A 76 13.39 4.91 -9.22
CA ALA A 76 13.78 5.27 -10.58
C ALA A 76 12.58 5.26 -11.53
N PHE A 77 11.67 4.28 -11.41
CA PHE A 77 10.46 4.20 -12.22
C PHE A 77 9.46 5.34 -11.96
N CYS A 78 9.42 5.92 -10.76
CA CYS A 78 8.61 7.11 -10.48
C CYS A 78 8.97 8.33 -11.33
N ARG A 79 10.17 8.35 -11.94
CA ARG A 79 10.61 9.42 -12.85
C ARG A 79 10.14 9.22 -14.30
N SER A 80 9.49 8.09 -14.58
CA SER A 80 8.97 7.79 -15.91
C SER A 80 7.72 8.61 -16.23
N SER A 81 7.54 8.96 -17.50
CA SER A 81 6.29 9.52 -18.02
C SER A 81 5.23 8.44 -18.34
N ASP A 82 5.61 7.15 -18.30
CA ASP A 82 4.71 6.03 -18.61
C ASP A 82 3.66 5.82 -17.49
N MET A 83 2.41 6.22 -17.72
CA MET A 83 1.34 6.14 -16.72
C MET A 83 1.08 4.72 -16.20
N GLU A 84 1.12 3.70 -17.06
CA GLU A 84 0.96 2.31 -16.62
C GLU A 84 2.06 1.89 -15.64
N LEU A 85 3.28 2.39 -15.84
CA LEU A 85 4.40 2.09 -14.97
C LEU A 85 4.22 2.76 -13.61
N LEU A 86 3.79 4.03 -13.59
CA LEU A 86 3.48 4.74 -12.34
C LEU A 86 2.33 4.07 -11.57
N VAL A 87 1.29 3.58 -12.27
CA VAL A 87 0.19 2.80 -11.65
C VAL A 87 0.75 1.53 -11.00
N ALA A 88 1.62 0.79 -11.67
CA ALA A 88 2.24 -0.41 -11.11
C ALA A 88 3.11 -0.10 -9.87
N VAL A 89 3.88 0.99 -9.91
CA VAL A 89 4.69 1.43 -8.77
C VAL A 89 3.81 1.87 -7.59
N ALA A 90 2.72 2.59 -7.84
CA ALA A 90 1.78 3.00 -6.79
C ALA A 90 1.17 1.81 -6.03
N GLY A 91 0.97 0.67 -6.71
CA GLY A 91 0.44 -0.55 -6.11
C GLY A 91 1.47 -1.45 -5.44
N ASN A 92 2.78 -1.17 -5.60
CA ASN A 92 3.82 -2.02 -5.05
C ASN A 92 4.12 -1.65 -3.59
N LYS A 93 3.97 -2.64 -2.69
CA LYS A 93 4.23 -2.49 -1.26
C LYS A 93 5.69 -2.17 -0.89
N SER A 94 6.63 -2.37 -1.82
CA SER A 94 8.05 -2.05 -1.64
C SER A 94 8.40 -0.65 -2.13
N THR A 95 7.43 0.10 -2.67
CA THR A 95 7.64 1.49 -3.08
C THR A 95 7.91 2.38 -1.86
N PRO A 96 8.98 3.19 -1.87
CA PRO A 96 9.29 4.07 -0.75
C PRO A 96 8.15 5.06 -0.45
N PRO A 97 7.87 5.36 0.83
CA PRO A 97 6.89 6.36 1.24
C PRO A 97 6.98 7.71 0.51
N SER A 98 8.18 8.28 0.38
CA SER A 98 8.40 9.56 -0.32
C SER A 98 8.02 9.53 -1.80
N GLN A 99 8.07 8.35 -2.42
CA GLN A 99 7.65 8.16 -3.80
C GLN A 99 6.12 8.03 -3.90
N LEU A 100 5.47 7.39 -2.92
CA LEU A 100 4.00 7.35 -2.82
C LEU A 100 3.42 8.75 -2.59
N GLU A 101 4.08 9.59 -1.78
CA GLU A 101 3.76 11.01 -1.60
C GLU A 101 3.82 11.79 -2.91
N THR A 102 4.87 11.56 -3.70
CA THR A 102 5.02 12.18 -5.03
C THR A 102 3.90 11.72 -5.96
N LEU A 103 3.60 10.41 -5.99
CA LEU A 103 2.55 9.84 -6.82
C LEU A 103 1.15 10.35 -6.46
N ALA A 104 0.91 10.68 -5.19
CA ALA A 104 -0.37 11.22 -4.73
C ALA A 104 -0.72 12.59 -5.31
N GLN A 105 0.26 13.32 -5.83
CA GLN A 105 0.04 14.59 -6.53
C GLN A 105 -0.62 14.38 -7.91
N HIS A 106 -0.55 13.17 -8.49
CA HIS A 106 -1.21 12.87 -9.75
C HIS A 106 -2.72 12.78 -9.60
N ARG A 107 -3.49 13.46 -10.45
CA ARG A 107 -4.97 13.35 -10.47
C ARG A 107 -5.49 12.08 -11.16
N ASN A 108 -4.62 11.15 -11.54
CA ASN A 108 -5.01 9.94 -12.25
C ASN A 108 -5.74 8.97 -11.31
N ALA A 109 -7.00 8.65 -11.60
CA ALA A 109 -7.83 7.80 -10.76
C ALA A 109 -7.25 6.39 -10.51
N ARG A 110 -6.50 5.83 -11.47
CA ARG A 110 -5.86 4.51 -11.31
C ARG A 110 -4.70 4.57 -10.32
N ILE A 111 -3.88 5.62 -10.39
CA ILE A 111 -2.81 5.84 -9.40
C ILE A 111 -3.43 6.01 -8.01
N GLN A 112 -4.46 6.84 -7.91
CA GLN A 112 -5.16 7.07 -6.64
C GLN A 112 -5.79 5.81 -6.07
N GLY A 113 -6.41 4.99 -6.92
CA GLY A 113 -6.93 3.67 -6.53
C GLY A 113 -5.83 2.71 -6.06
N GLN A 114 -4.66 2.71 -6.70
CA GLN A 114 -3.54 1.87 -6.27
C GLN A 114 -2.96 2.32 -4.93
N LEU A 115 -2.75 3.63 -4.74
CA LEU A 115 -2.31 4.21 -3.46
C LEU A 115 -3.28 3.85 -2.33
N ALA A 116 -4.58 3.92 -2.59
CA ALA A 116 -5.64 3.52 -1.65
C ALA A 116 -5.54 2.08 -1.17
N SER A 117 -5.22 1.17 -2.09
CA SER A 117 -5.14 -0.28 -1.83
C SER A 117 -3.76 -0.73 -1.34
N ASN A 118 -2.74 0.12 -1.46
CA ASN A 118 -1.40 -0.22 -1.07
C ASN A 118 -1.22 0.01 0.45
N LEU A 119 -1.02 -1.09 1.18
CA LEU A 119 -0.84 -1.08 2.64
C LEU A 119 0.41 -0.33 3.11
N SER A 120 1.36 -0.06 2.20
CA SER A 120 2.56 0.73 2.49
C SER A 120 2.37 2.24 2.25
N THR A 121 1.20 2.67 1.75
CA THR A 121 0.90 4.10 1.59
C THR A 121 0.77 4.77 2.95
N PRO A 122 1.58 5.81 3.25
CA PRO A 122 1.48 6.53 4.50
C PRO A 122 0.11 7.16 4.71
N LEU A 123 -0.30 7.30 5.96
CA LEU A 123 -1.59 7.89 6.32
C LEU A 123 -1.73 9.32 5.77
N ASP A 124 -0.70 10.14 5.91
CA ASP A 124 -0.69 11.54 5.43
C ASP A 124 -0.87 11.62 3.91
N VAL A 125 -0.52 10.56 3.19
CA VAL A 125 -0.78 10.45 1.76
C VAL A 125 -2.23 10.05 1.50
N LEU A 126 -2.76 9.08 2.25
CA LEU A 126 -4.16 8.65 2.14
C LEU A 126 -5.13 9.80 2.41
N THR A 127 -4.81 10.71 3.34
CA THR A 127 -5.64 11.89 3.65
C THR A 127 -5.64 12.90 2.51
N ILE A 128 -4.51 13.12 1.84
CA ILE A 128 -4.41 14.01 0.67
C ILE A 128 -5.30 13.52 -0.48
N ILE A 129 -5.39 12.20 -0.65
CA ILE A 129 -6.09 11.60 -1.79
C ILE A 129 -7.56 11.31 -1.51
N ALA A 130 -7.96 11.24 -0.24
CA ALA A 130 -9.32 10.96 0.19
C ALA A 130 -10.38 11.83 -0.49
N PRO A 131 -10.25 13.18 -0.57
CA PRO A 131 -11.28 14.02 -1.17
C PRO A 131 -11.50 13.74 -2.66
N ARG A 132 -10.54 13.08 -3.32
CA ARG A 132 -10.54 12.78 -4.76
C ARG A 132 -10.76 11.29 -5.04
N SER A 133 -10.84 10.45 -4.01
CA SER A 133 -10.98 9.00 -4.13
C SER A 133 -12.40 8.56 -3.80
N GLY A 134 -13.01 7.77 -4.69
CA GLY A 134 -14.30 7.12 -4.43
C GLY A 134 -14.22 5.93 -3.46
N ASN A 135 -13.02 5.62 -2.94
CA ASN A 135 -12.82 4.50 -2.02
C ASN A 135 -13.34 4.83 -0.62
N LEU A 136 -14.35 4.08 -0.17
CA LEU A 136 -15.03 4.28 1.10
C LEU A 136 -14.11 4.11 2.33
N THR A 137 -13.07 3.27 2.26
CA THR A 137 -12.07 3.12 3.33
C THR A 137 -11.25 4.39 3.49
N ILE A 138 -10.85 5.03 2.39
CA ILE A 138 -10.14 6.31 2.48
C ILE A 138 -11.07 7.42 2.96
N GLN A 139 -12.34 7.43 2.53
CA GLN A 139 -13.33 8.35 3.08
C GLN A 139 -13.47 8.18 4.61
N GLY A 140 -13.47 6.94 5.09
CA GLY A 140 -13.42 6.62 6.51
C GLY A 140 -12.17 7.16 7.22
N LEU A 141 -10.99 7.01 6.61
CA LEU A 141 -9.73 7.55 7.13
C LEU A 141 -9.74 9.08 7.20
N LYS A 142 -10.31 9.76 6.20
CA LYS A 142 -10.46 11.22 6.20
C LYS A 142 -11.31 11.69 7.38
N ILE A 143 -12.45 11.06 7.61
CA ILE A 143 -13.33 11.35 8.75
C ILE A 143 -12.55 11.20 10.07
N LEU A 144 -11.77 10.13 10.21
CA LEU A 144 -10.97 9.88 11.41
C LEU A 144 -9.86 10.92 11.60
N VAL A 145 -9.18 11.37 10.54
CA VAL A 145 -8.13 12.39 10.62
C VAL A 145 -8.70 13.78 10.90
N GLU A 146 -9.78 14.19 10.22
CA GLU A 146 -10.48 15.45 10.52
C GLU A 146 -10.94 15.50 11.98
N TYR A 147 -11.39 14.37 12.51
CA TYR A 147 -11.69 14.21 13.93
C TYR A 147 -10.43 14.35 14.81
N GLY A 148 -9.30 13.80 14.37
CA GLY A 148 -7.98 13.86 15.03
C GLY A 148 -7.24 15.20 14.94
N ASP A 149 -7.64 16.15 14.09
CA ASP A 149 -6.95 17.43 13.94
C ASP A 149 -7.80 18.63 14.43
N ASN A 150 -9.12 18.60 14.27
CA ASN A 150 -9.98 19.70 14.68
C ASN A 150 -10.32 19.63 16.19
N ALA A 151 -9.95 20.67 16.94
CA ALA A 151 -10.25 20.82 18.37
C ALA A 151 -11.69 21.33 18.65
N SER A 152 -12.40 21.83 17.63
CA SER A 152 -13.78 22.32 17.79
C SER A 152 -14.77 21.20 17.48
N CYS A 153 -15.17 20.46 18.51
CA CYS A 153 -16.23 19.45 18.48
C CYS A 153 -17.64 20.03 18.17
N ALA A 154 -17.74 21.29 17.76
CA ALA A 154 -19.02 22.02 17.66
C ALA A 154 -19.94 21.58 16.51
N ASN A 155 -19.49 20.73 15.57
CA ASN A 155 -20.28 20.31 14.40
C ASN A 155 -20.43 18.79 14.21
N LEU A 156 -20.01 17.95 15.17
CA LEU A 156 -19.86 16.50 14.98
C LEU A 156 -20.85 15.59 15.71
N ASP A 157 -21.77 16.13 16.53
CA ASP A 157 -22.97 15.38 16.94
C ASP A 157 -23.81 14.93 15.73
N LYS A 158 -23.59 15.55 14.57
CA LYS A 158 -24.31 15.25 13.35
C LYS A 158 -23.89 14.02 12.56
N THR A 159 -22.79 13.30 12.84
CA THR A 159 -22.69 11.91 12.31
C THR A 159 -21.80 10.96 13.11
N VAL A 160 -22.25 10.58 14.32
CA VAL A 160 -21.85 9.31 14.95
C VAL A 160 -21.91 8.13 13.96
N PRO A 161 -22.93 8.01 13.08
CA PRO A 161 -22.94 6.97 12.04
C PRO A 161 -21.77 7.03 11.04
N ASP A 162 -21.30 8.22 10.64
CA ASP A 162 -20.19 8.34 9.70
C ASP A 162 -18.86 8.01 10.36
N LEU A 163 -18.69 8.37 11.64
CA LEU A 163 -17.52 7.99 12.43
C LEU A 163 -17.47 6.47 12.66
N ILE A 164 -18.60 5.86 13.01
CA ILE A 164 -18.74 4.40 13.13
C ILE A 164 -18.44 3.72 11.80
N LYS A 165 -19.00 4.24 10.70
CA LYS A 165 -18.74 3.76 9.35
C LYS A 165 -17.26 3.90 8.98
N GLY A 166 -16.61 5.01 9.35
CA GLY A 166 -15.18 5.23 9.13
C GLY A 166 -14.30 4.23 9.89
N MET A 167 -14.64 3.94 11.15
CA MET A 167 -13.95 2.91 11.95
C MET A 167 -14.17 1.49 11.39
N ALA A 168 -15.40 1.17 10.99
CA ALA A 168 -15.76 -0.15 10.47
C ALA A 168 -15.08 -0.45 9.12
N LEU A 169 -14.94 0.57 8.27
CA LEU A 169 -14.37 0.46 6.94
C LEU A 169 -12.85 0.64 6.88
N SER A 170 -12.22 1.04 7.98
CA SER A 170 -10.76 1.23 8.04
C SER A 170 -10.03 -0.02 8.51
N GLU A 171 -8.86 -0.27 7.93
CA GLU A 171 -7.85 -1.23 8.43
C GLU A 171 -6.83 -0.56 9.37
N LEU A 172 -6.87 0.78 9.50
CA LEU A 172 -5.97 1.56 10.35
C LEU A 172 -6.68 2.77 11.01
N ILE A 173 -6.70 2.86 12.34
CA ILE A 173 -7.22 4.02 13.08
C ILE A 173 -6.04 4.88 13.54
N PRO A 174 -5.93 6.15 13.09
CA PRO A 174 -4.82 7.04 13.43
C PRO A 174 -4.67 7.29 14.93
N ALA A 175 -3.44 7.56 15.41
CA ALA A 175 -3.19 7.80 16.84
C ALA A 175 -3.91 9.05 17.39
N GLY A 176 -3.92 10.16 16.64
CA GLY A 176 -4.63 11.38 17.03
C GLY A 176 -6.15 11.20 17.09
N ALA A 177 -6.70 10.46 16.12
CA ALA A 177 -8.10 10.06 16.10
C ALA A 177 -8.43 9.15 17.28
N ALA A 178 -7.64 8.10 17.50
CA ALA A 178 -7.82 7.14 18.57
C ALA A 178 -7.76 7.78 19.96
N ARG A 179 -6.87 8.75 20.20
CA ARG A 179 -6.82 9.49 21.47
C ARG A 179 -8.10 10.28 21.72
N ARG A 180 -8.56 11.07 20.74
CA ARG A 180 -9.82 11.81 20.89
C ARG A 180 -11.04 10.87 20.99
N LEU A 181 -11.03 9.74 20.27
CA LEU A 181 -12.08 8.73 20.33
C LEU A 181 -12.13 8.07 21.70
N LEU A 182 -10.97 7.87 22.34
CA LEU A 182 -10.86 7.40 23.70
C LEU A 182 -11.41 8.43 24.70
N ASP A 183 -11.17 9.72 24.45
CA ASP A 183 -11.68 10.82 25.29
C ASP A 183 -13.13 11.23 24.94
N HIS A 184 -13.79 10.54 24.00
CA HIS A 184 -15.10 10.92 23.50
C HIS A 184 -16.21 10.71 24.56
N PRO A 185 -17.18 11.64 24.72
CA PRO A 185 -18.20 11.55 25.76
C PRO A 185 -19.13 10.33 25.64
N SER A 186 -19.49 9.92 24.41
CA SER A 186 -20.30 8.73 24.16
C SER A 186 -19.56 7.42 24.51
N PRO A 187 -20.09 6.59 25.42
CA PRO A 187 -19.50 5.30 25.78
C PRO A 187 -19.56 4.28 24.64
N GLU A 188 -20.55 4.38 23.75
CA GLU A 188 -20.68 3.51 22.58
C GLU A 188 -19.49 3.68 21.63
N ILE A 189 -19.05 4.93 21.39
CA ILE A 189 -17.90 5.24 20.54
C ILE A 189 -16.61 4.69 21.15
N ARG A 190 -16.41 4.85 22.47
CA ARG A 190 -15.26 4.26 23.17
C ARG A 190 -15.26 2.74 23.05
N GLN A 191 -16.41 2.09 23.25
CA GLN A 191 -16.54 0.63 23.08
C GLN A 191 -16.25 0.16 21.64
N ILE A 192 -16.66 0.91 20.62
CA ILE A 192 -16.36 0.56 19.22
C ILE A 192 -14.86 0.69 18.94
N LEU A 193 -14.20 1.74 19.43
CA LEU A 193 -12.74 1.87 19.36
C LEU A 193 -12.06 0.67 20.02
N HIS A 194 -12.54 0.24 21.19
CA HIS A 194 -12.02 -0.91 21.91
C HIS A 194 -12.16 -2.22 21.11
N ARG A 195 -13.31 -2.45 20.45
CA ARG A 195 -13.51 -3.61 19.57
C ARG A 195 -12.55 -3.63 18.38
N HIS A 196 -12.05 -2.46 17.98
CA HIS A 196 -11.12 -2.28 16.86
C HIS A 196 -9.69 -1.93 17.31
N VAL A 197 -9.30 -2.25 18.56
CA VAL A 197 -7.96 -1.92 19.10
C VAL A 197 -6.82 -2.46 18.23
N ASP A 198 -7.04 -3.59 17.56
CA ASP A 198 -6.07 -4.22 16.65
C ASP A 198 -5.84 -3.45 15.35
N LYS A 199 -6.77 -2.55 15.01
CA LYS A 199 -6.67 -1.63 13.87
C LYS A 199 -6.06 -0.28 14.26
N VAL A 200 -5.88 0.01 15.54
CA VAL A 200 -5.33 1.30 15.98
C VAL A 200 -3.81 1.36 15.75
N ALA A 201 -3.28 2.55 15.48
CA ALA A 201 -1.84 2.79 15.46
C ALA A 201 -1.16 2.23 16.72
N THR A 202 -0.10 1.43 16.53
CA THR A 202 0.57 0.67 17.61
C THR A 202 1.03 1.56 18.77
N SER A 203 1.41 2.81 18.48
CA SER A 203 1.89 3.80 19.45
C SER A 203 0.90 4.14 20.57
N VAL A 204 -0.41 3.92 20.37
CA VAL A 204 -1.44 4.23 21.38
C VAL A 204 -2.21 3.00 21.86
N ARG A 205 -1.91 1.79 21.35
CA ARG A 205 -2.62 0.56 21.75
C ARG A 205 -2.49 0.25 23.24
N ALA A 206 -1.31 0.46 23.82
CA ALA A 206 -1.09 0.22 25.25
C ALA A 206 -1.94 1.13 26.12
N GLN A 207 -2.02 2.42 25.77
CA GLN A 207 -2.89 3.40 26.44
C GLN A 207 -4.36 2.98 26.38
N ILE A 208 -4.84 2.56 25.21
CA ILE A 208 -6.22 2.09 25.03
C ILE A 208 -6.50 0.82 25.83
N LYS A 209 -5.56 -0.14 25.85
CA LYS A 209 -5.66 -1.36 26.66
C LYS A 209 -5.67 -1.08 28.16
N GLN A 210 -4.92 -0.09 28.62
CA GLN A 210 -4.90 0.33 30.02
C GLN A 210 -6.23 0.99 30.42
N HIS A 211 -6.79 1.84 29.56
CA HIS A 211 -8.11 2.45 29.77
C HIS A 211 -9.22 1.39 29.87
N LEU A 212 -9.17 0.36 29.02
CA LEU A 212 -10.07 -0.79 29.06
C LEU A 212 -10.10 -1.49 30.42
N MET A 213 -8.93 -1.69 31.03
CA MET A 213 -8.82 -2.34 32.33
C MET A 213 -9.39 -1.46 33.46
N GLN A 214 -9.35 -0.14 33.31
CA GLN A 214 -9.86 0.80 34.32
C GLN A 214 -11.38 0.95 34.25
N GLU A 215 -11.98 1.06 33.06
CA GLU A 215 -13.45 1.14 32.92
C GLU A 215 -14.15 -0.15 33.39
N GLY A 216 -13.57 -1.34 33.12
CA GLY A 216 -14.13 -2.63 33.54
C GLY A 216 -14.02 -2.94 35.04
N ALA A 217 -13.24 -2.17 35.80
CA ALA A 217 -13.10 -2.34 37.26
C ALA A 217 -14.13 -1.52 38.07
N HIS A 218 -14.90 -0.64 37.42
CA HIS A 218 -15.87 0.26 38.03
C HIS A 218 -17.34 -0.03 37.62
N SER A 219 -17.58 -1.15 36.93
CA SER A 219 -18.92 -1.69 36.60
C SER A 219 -19.24 -2.92 37.43
#